data_AF-A0A640C881-F1
#
_entry.id   AF-A0A640C881-F1
#
_cell.length_a   1.000
_cell.length_b   1.000
_cell.length_c   1.000
_cell.angle_alpha   90.00
_cell.angle_beta   90.00
_cell.angle_gamma   90.00
#
_symmetry.space_group_name_H-M   'P 1'
#
loop_
_entity.id
_entity.type
_entity.pdbx_description
1 polymer ?
#
loop_
_entity_poly.entity_id
_entity_poly.type
_entity_poly.pdbx_seq_one_letter_code
_entity_poly.pdbx_strand_id
1 'polypeptide(L)'
;MLDINILIEKAVDNWSYEFIDKILNKENLSDEHLLLIYKLGQYDFYCKNFDYINKLSFLLDVDSKDLYDFMSCCLKEKIINESFLFGKYKISYIGFLSYHLNIIDFEDFSFFKKILNEVKNSQDLILQSLFLKNSIDFFYINSNDIFFKGGIYFIMLEIIYNNFLNTLGGRLYYDKLRFIAGRYFISKKSYSGSRIALCLNGQLRPGWRDSIKALIDSFSHLGNIDVFLYSWDTESLWPGVGGNGIGWIRRFFRPIVSKCPSELIMSNIEFSKKFPNV
;
A
#
# COMPACT_ATOMS: atom_id res chain seq x y z
N MET A 1 28.91 -8.51 -20.39
CA MET A 1 27.49 -8.29 -20.76
C MET A 1 26.70 -8.58 -19.49
N LEU A 2 25.87 -7.66 -18.98
CA LEU A 2 25.06 -7.92 -17.78
C LEU A 2 24.04 -9.02 -18.11
N ASP A 3 23.88 -9.98 -17.20
CA ASP A 3 22.89 -11.05 -17.29
C ASP A 3 21.48 -10.44 -17.36
N ILE A 4 20.66 -10.93 -18.29
CA ILE A 4 19.28 -10.48 -18.48
C ILE A 4 18.44 -10.66 -17.21
N ASN A 5 18.68 -11.72 -16.46
CA ASN A 5 17.98 -12.02 -15.21
C ASN A 5 18.29 -10.96 -14.15
N ILE A 6 19.55 -10.52 -14.06
CA ILE A 6 19.97 -9.44 -13.15
C ILE A 6 19.31 -8.11 -13.54
N LEU A 7 19.15 -7.84 -14.84
CA LEU A 7 18.48 -6.62 -15.30
C LEU A 7 16.99 -6.65 -14.96
N ILE A 8 16.32 -7.79 -15.11
CA ILE A 8 14.91 -7.97 -14.75
C ILE A 8 14.73 -7.85 -13.24
N GLU A 9 15.57 -8.50 -12.43
CA GLU A 9 15.51 -8.41 -10.98
C GLU A 9 15.63 -6.95 -10.50
N LYS A 10 16.58 -6.20 -11.07
CA LYS A 10 16.72 -4.77 -10.79
C LYS A 10 15.53 -3.95 -11.25
N ALA A 11 14.96 -4.25 -12.42
CA ALA A 11 13.76 -3.57 -12.90
C ALA A 11 12.56 -3.84 -11.98
N VAL A 12 12.43 -5.07 -11.48
CA VAL A 12 11.40 -5.45 -10.50
C VAL A 12 11.64 -4.77 -9.14
N ASP A 13 12.87 -4.76 -8.61
CA ASP A 13 13.18 -4.10 -7.33
C ASP A 13 12.93 -2.58 -7.37
N ASN A 14 13.24 -1.95 -8.51
CA ASN A 14 13.09 -0.52 -8.72
C ASN A 14 11.71 -0.09 -9.24
N TRP A 15 10.80 -1.03 -9.46
CA TRP A 15 9.48 -0.83 -10.09
C TRP A 15 9.57 -0.15 -11.47
N SER A 16 10.61 -0.45 -12.23
CA SER A 16 10.89 0.11 -13.56
C SER A 16 10.35 -0.81 -14.66
N TYR A 17 9.07 -1.17 -14.57
CA TYR A 17 8.42 -2.18 -15.41
C TYR A 17 8.43 -1.83 -16.91
N GLU A 18 8.44 -0.54 -17.26
CA GLU A 18 8.54 -0.04 -18.64
C GLU A 18 9.84 -0.42 -19.36
N PHE A 19 10.87 -0.84 -18.62
CA PHE A 19 12.12 -1.32 -19.22
C PHE A 19 12.10 -2.82 -19.51
N ILE A 20 11.16 -3.57 -18.94
CA ILE A 20 11.09 -5.02 -19.11
C ILE A 20 10.85 -5.38 -20.57
N ASP A 21 9.99 -4.65 -21.30
CA ASP A 21 9.72 -4.87 -22.72
C ASP A 21 11.00 -4.72 -23.56
N LYS A 22 11.81 -3.71 -23.23
CA LYS A 22 13.09 -3.46 -23.91
C LYS A 22 14.11 -4.54 -23.62
N ILE A 23 14.06 -5.13 -22.44
CA ILE A 23 14.97 -6.19 -22.00
C ILE A 23 14.57 -7.54 -22.63
N LEU A 24 13.27 -7.83 -22.70
CA LEU A 24 12.70 -9.11 -23.10
C LEU A 24 12.51 -9.29 -24.63
N ASN A 25 12.86 -8.30 -25.46
CA ASN A 25 12.82 -8.39 -26.93
C ASN A 25 13.85 -9.37 -27.56
N LYS A 26 14.24 -10.45 -26.85
CA LYS A 26 15.19 -11.47 -27.32
C LYS A 26 14.49 -12.82 -27.49
N GLU A 27 14.79 -13.54 -28.57
CA GLU A 27 14.06 -14.71 -29.09
C GLU A 27 14.05 -15.98 -28.20
N ASN A 28 14.48 -15.93 -26.93
CA ASN A 28 14.42 -17.06 -26.01
C ASN A 28 13.98 -16.62 -24.61
N LEU A 29 12.66 -16.62 -24.38
CA LEU A 29 12.06 -16.30 -23.08
C LEU A 29 11.91 -17.56 -22.21
N SER A 30 12.37 -17.47 -20.96
CA SER A 30 12.12 -18.50 -19.95
C SER A 30 10.66 -18.47 -19.50
N ASP A 31 10.26 -19.49 -18.76
CA ASP A 31 8.92 -19.62 -18.20
C ASP A 31 8.64 -18.50 -17.19
N GLU A 32 9.65 -18.08 -16.43
CA GLU A 32 9.52 -16.94 -15.52
C GLU A 32 9.32 -15.62 -16.27
N HIS A 33 9.99 -15.43 -17.40
CA HIS A 33 9.81 -14.25 -18.24
C HIS A 33 8.38 -14.17 -18.78
N LEU A 34 7.84 -15.30 -19.24
CA LEU A 34 6.44 -15.35 -19.68
C LEU A 34 5.50 -15.06 -18.50
N LEU A 35 5.66 -15.72 -17.36
CA LEU A 35 4.81 -15.42 -16.20
C LEU A 35 4.87 -13.95 -15.78
N LEU A 36 6.04 -13.31 -15.89
CA LEU A 36 6.20 -11.88 -15.60
C LEU A 36 5.42 -11.01 -16.60
N ILE A 37 5.61 -11.18 -17.91
CA ILE A 37 4.88 -10.42 -18.95
C ILE A 37 3.37 -10.56 -18.75
N TYR A 38 2.89 -11.77 -18.46
CA TYR A 38 1.48 -12.04 -18.15
C TYR A 38 0.98 -11.25 -16.94
N LYS A 39 1.72 -11.30 -15.81
CA LYS A 39 1.39 -10.56 -14.59
C LYS A 39 1.40 -9.05 -14.78
N LEU A 40 2.26 -8.56 -15.68
CA LEU A 40 2.31 -7.16 -16.07
C LEU A 40 1.16 -6.73 -16.98
N GLY A 41 0.22 -7.64 -17.31
CA GLY A 41 -0.97 -7.30 -18.09
C GLY A 41 -0.71 -7.07 -19.57
N GLN A 42 0.46 -7.43 -20.08
CA GLN A 42 0.85 -7.21 -21.49
C GLN A 42 0.27 -8.29 -22.40
N TYR A 43 -1.06 -8.32 -22.49
CA TYR A 43 -1.77 -9.37 -23.22
C TYR A 43 -1.60 -9.28 -24.74
N ASP A 44 -1.29 -8.10 -25.28
CA ASP A 44 -1.06 -7.94 -26.71
C ASP A 44 0.19 -8.70 -27.17
N PHE A 45 1.19 -8.85 -26.30
CA PHE A 45 2.37 -9.70 -26.54
C PHE A 45 1.96 -11.15 -26.82
N TYR A 46 1.04 -11.69 -26.03
CA TYR A 46 0.55 -13.06 -26.17
C TYR A 46 -0.34 -13.22 -27.39
N CYS A 47 -1.31 -12.33 -27.59
CA CYS A 47 -2.24 -12.43 -28.72
C CYS A 47 -1.54 -12.34 -30.09
N LYS A 48 -0.32 -11.78 -30.15
CA LYS A 48 0.53 -11.76 -31.35
C LYS A 48 1.41 -13.02 -31.51
N ASN A 49 1.59 -13.82 -30.45
CA ASN A 49 2.52 -14.96 -30.39
C ASN A 49 1.83 -16.21 -29.80
N PHE A 50 1.07 -16.93 -30.63
CA PHE A 50 0.26 -18.08 -30.19
C PHE A 50 1.07 -19.20 -29.50
N ASP A 51 2.33 -19.44 -29.88
CA ASP A 51 3.17 -20.46 -29.23
C ASP A 51 3.39 -20.16 -27.74
N TYR A 52 3.51 -18.89 -27.38
CA TYR A 52 3.66 -18.48 -25.98
C TYR A 52 2.35 -18.60 -25.19
N ILE A 53 1.20 -18.58 -25.85
CA ILE A 53 -0.09 -18.83 -25.18
C ILE A 53 -0.19 -20.28 -24.75
N ASN A 54 0.13 -21.23 -25.62
CA ASN A 54 0.11 -22.65 -25.28
C ASN A 54 1.09 -22.96 -24.14
N LYS A 55 2.26 -22.33 -24.17
CA LYS A 55 3.25 -22.47 -23.10
C LYS A 55 2.76 -21.88 -21.78
N LEU A 56 2.21 -20.67 -21.81
CA LEU A 56 1.67 -20.01 -20.62
C LEU A 56 0.45 -20.74 -20.06
N SER A 57 -0.42 -21.28 -20.91
CA SER A 57 -1.61 -22.01 -20.46
C SER A 57 -1.23 -23.27 -19.69
N PHE A 58 -0.17 -23.97 -20.12
CA PHE A 58 0.42 -25.08 -19.39
C PHE A 58 0.97 -24.65 -18.01
N LEU A 59 1.66 -23.51 -17.94
CA LEU A 59 2.19 -22.96 -16.68
C LEU A 59 1.10 -22.56 -15.69
N LEU A 60 -0.06 -22.12 -16.20
CA LEU A 60 -1.19 -21.66 -15.40
C LEU A 60 -2.23 -22.76 -15.12
N ASP A 61 -2.04 -23.97 -15.68
CA ASP A 61 -3.01 -25.07 -15.64
C ASP A 61 -4.41 -24.65 -16.13
N VAL A 62 -4.44 -24.00 -17.31
CA VAL A 62 -5.67 -23.55 -17.97
C VAL A 62 -5.70 -23.97 -19.43
N ASP A 63 -6.91 -23.99 -20.01
CA ASP A 63 -7.09 -24.20 -21.45
C ASP A 63 -6.56 -23.01 -22.25
N SER A 64 -5.80 -23.29 -23.32
CA SER A 64 -5.12 -22.24 -24.10
C SER A 64 -6.09 -21.36 -24.88
N LYS A 65 -7.20 -21.93 -25.36
CA LYS A 65 -8.24 -21.18 -26.06
C LYS A 65 -8.98 -20.25 -25.10
N ASP A 66 -9.36 -20.75 -23.93
CA ASP A 66 -9.98 -19.94 -22.88
C ASP A 66 -9.08 -18.79 -22.40
N LEU A 67 -7.77 -19.05 -22.26
CA LEU A 67 -6.79 -18.01 -21.93
C LEU A 67 -6.68 -16.94 -23.04
N TYR A 68 -6.61 -17.36 -24.31
CA TYR A 68 -6.60 -16.44 -25.45
C TYR A 68 -7.87 -15.60 -25.53
N ASP A 69 -9.04 -16.22 -25.33
CA ASP A 69 -10.33 -15.54 -25.39
C ASP A 69 -10.45 -14.49 -24.28
N PHE A 70 -10.01 -14.81 -23.06
CA PHE A 70 -9.90 -13.86 -21.95
C PHE A 70 -9.01 -12.65 -22.30
N MET A 71 -7.78 -12.91 -22.75
CA MET A 71 -6.82 -11.86 -23.12
C MET A 71 -7.35 -10.97 -24.26
N SER A 72 -7.92 -11.61 -25.29
CA SER A 72 -8.48 -10.93 -26.45
C SER A 72 -9.69 -10.06 -26.07
N CYS A 73 -10.53 -10.53 -25.14
CA CYS A 73 -11.65 -9.77 -24.62
C CYS A 73 -11.15 -8.52 -23.87
N CYS A 74 -10.16 -8.66 -22.99
CA CYS A 74 -9.55 -7.53 -22.27
C CYS A 74 -9.01 -6.46 -23.24
N LEU A 75 -8.34 -6.87 -24.32
CA LEU A 75 -7.77 -5.93 -25.30
C LEU A 75 -8.81 -5.24 -26.19
N LYS A 76 -9.96 -5.88 -26.43
CA LYS A 76 -11.06 -5.31 -27.23
C LYS A 76 -11.89 -4.32 -26.44
N GLU A 77 -12.18 -4.64 -25.18
CA GLU A 77 -13.02 -3.81 -24.32
C GLU A 77 -12.20 -2.67 -23.71
N LYS A 78 -12.53 -1.43 -24.07
CA LYS A 78 -11.93 -0.23 -23.45
C LYS A 78 -12.65 0.22 -22.16
N ILE A 79 -13.52 -0.64 -21.64
CA ILE A 79 -14.29 -0.42 -20.42
C ILE A 79 -14.03 -1.57 -19.46
N ILE A 80 -14.30 -1.33 -18.18
CA ILE A 80 -14.16 -2.35 -17.15
C ILE A 80 -15.22 -3.44 -17.37
N ASN A 81 -14.78 -4.69 -17.42
CA ASN A 81 -15.63 -5.86 -17.40
C ASN A 81 -15.65 -6.42 -15.99
N GLU A 82 -16.68 -6.08 -15.22
CA GLU A 82 -16.79 -6.50 -13.83
C GLU A 82 -16.87 -8.02 -13.66
N SER A 83 -17.26 -8.78 -14.69
CA SER A 83 -17.30 -10.25 -14.60
C SER A 83 -15.91 -10.86 -14.35
N PHE A 84 -14.85 -10.24 -14.88
CA PHE A 84 -13.48 -10.66 -14.67
C PHE A 84 -12.91 -10.25 -13.31
N LEU A 85 -13.63 -9.44 -12.52
CA LEU A 85 -13.29 -9.19 -11.12
C LEU A 85 -13.70 -10.34 -10.20
N PHE A 86 -14.23 -11.42 -10.76
CA PHE A 86 -14.61 -12.64 -10.07
C PHE A 86 -14.00 -13.86 -10.78
N GLY A 87 -13.83 -14.95 -10.05
CA GLY A 87 -13.35 -16.22 -10.61
C GLY A 87 -11.84 -16.28 -10.86
N LYS A 88 -11.42 -17.18 -11.76
CA LYS A 88 -10.02 -17.61 -11.91
C LYS A 88 -9.09 -16.55 -12.50
N TYR A 89 -9.59 -15.64 -13.32
CA TYR A 89 -8.77 -14.60 -13.95
C TYR A 89 -8.73 -13.29 -13.17
N LYS A 90 -9.32 -13.22 -11.98
CA LYS A 90 -9.42 -11.99 -11.18
C LYS A 90 -8.08 -11.27 -11.00
N ILE A 91 -7.06 -11.98 -10.53
CA ILE A 91 -5.75 -11.40 -10.23
C ILE A 91 -5.08 -10.87 -11.50
N SER A 92 -5.11 -11.67 -12.57
CA SER A 92 -4.53 -11.28 -13.86
C SER A 92 -5.28 -10.09 -14.47
N TYR A 93 -6.61 -10.07 -14.38
CA TYR A 93 -7.40 -8.94 -14.87
C TYR A 93 -7.09 -7.65 -14.10
N ILE A 94 -6.89 -7.73 -12.79
CA ILE A 94 -6.40 -6.56 -12.02
C ILE A 94 -5.00 -6.17 -12.48
N GLY A 95 -4.11 -7.11 -12.81
CA GLY A 95 -2.80 -6.83 -13.44
C GLY A 95 -2.94 -6.07 -14.75
N PHE A 96 -3.84 -6.51 -15.63
CA PHE A 96 -4.21 -5.82 -16.87
C PHE A 96 -4.70 -4.39 -16.61
N LEU A 97 -5.65 -4.21 -15.70
CA LEU A 97 -6.13 -2.88 -15.31
C LEU A 97 -5.02 -2.00 -14.72
N SER A 98 -4.07 -2.60 -13.98
CA SER A 98 -2.91 -1.89 -13.41
C SER A 98 -1.98 -1.36 -14.49
N TYR A 99 -1.80 -2.10 -15.60
CA TYR A 99 -1.00 -1.66 -16.73
C TYR A 99 -1.75 -0.64 -17.59
N HIS A 100 -3.07 -0.82 -17.73
CA HIS A 100 -3.97 0.03 -18.50
C HIS A 100 -4.84 0.92 -17.61
N LEU A 101 -4.21 1.66 -16.67
CA LEU A 101 -4.95 2.49 -15.71
C LEU A 101 -5.89 3.51 -16.35
N ASN A 102 -5.65 3.91 -17.59
CA ASN A 102 -6.53 4.79 -18.35
C ASN A 102 -7.94 4.22 -18.58
N ILE A 103 -8.15 2.92 -18.35
CA ILE A 103 -9.47 2.26 -18.39
C ILE A 103 -10.24 2.48 -17.07
N ILE A 104 -9.53 2.70 -15.96
CA ILE A 104 -10.16 2.93 -14.66
C ILE A 104 -10.63 4.38 -14.59
N ASP A 105 -11.93 4.58 -14.37
CA ASP A 105 -12.44 5.88 -13.99
C ASP A 105 -12.02 6.18 -12.55
N PHE A 106 -11.02 7.05 -12.41
CA PHE A 106 -10.54 7.47 -11.10
C PHE A 106 -11.53 8.36 -10.36
N GLU A 107 -12.52 8.96 -11.03
CA GLU A 107 -13.57 9.74 -10.36
C GLU A 107 -14.43 8.85 -9.45
N ASP A 108 -14.61 7.58 -9.82
CA ASP A 108 -15.21 6.56 -8.95
C ASP A 108 -14.20 6.01 -7.93
N PHE A 109 -14.01 6.78 -6.86
CA PHE A 109 -13.15 6.37 -5.74
C PHE A 109 -13.61 5.07 -5.05
N SER A 110 -14.90 4.70 -5.16
CA SER A 110 -15.44 3.50 -4.51
C SER A 110 -14.99 2.26 -5.27
N PHE A 111 -15.09 2.30 -6.60
CA PHE A 111 -14.57 1.25 -7.46
C PHE A 111 -13.04 1.13 -7.34
N PHE A 112 -12.31 2.26 -7.38
CA PHE A 112 -10.86 2.24 -7.20
C PHE A 112 -10.46 1.60 -5.85
N LYS A 113 -11.15 1.96 -4.77
CA LYS A 113 -10.92 1.37 -3.45
C LYS A 113 -11.23 -0.14 -3.42
N LYS A 114 -12.26 -0.60 -4.12
CA LYS A 114 -12.56 -2.04 -4.26
C LYS A 114 -11.36 -2.78 -4.90
N ILE A 115 -10.84 -2.27 -6.03
CA ILE A 115 -9.67 -2.85 -6.69
C ILE A 115 -8.43 -2.81 -5.78
N LEU A 116 -8.17 -1.68 -5.14
CA LEU A 116 -7.02 -1.54 -4.23
C LEU A 116 -7.07 -2.53 -3.05
N ASN A 117 -8.27 -2.85 -2.53
CA ASN A 117 -8.40 -3.87 -1.49
C ASN A 117 -8.13 -5.28 -2.02
N GLU A 118 -8.54 -5.60 -3.24
CA GLU A 118 -8.17 -6.87 -3.89
C GLU A 118 -6.64 -6.97 -4.06
N VAL A 119 -6.00 -5.87 -4.46
CA VAL A 119 -4.53 -5.78 -4.57
C VAL A 119 -3.87 -5.99 -3.20
N LYS A 120 -4.34 -5.31 -2.16
CA LYS A 120 -3.83 -5.44 -0.78
C LYS A 120 -3.88 -6.90 -0.30
N ASN A 121 -4.97 -7.61 -0.61
CA ASN A 121 -5.19 -8.98 -0.14
C ASN A 121 -4.49 -10.04 -1.02
N SER A 122 -4.00 -9.65 -2.21
CA SER A 122 -3.25 -10.54 -3.08
C SER A 122 -1.90 -10.91 -2.47
N GLN A 123 -1.46 -12.15 -2.67
CA GLN A 123 -0.09 -12.58 -2.35
C GLN A 123 0.91 -12.25 -3.48
N ASP A 124 0.42 -11.74 -4.62
CA ASP A 124 1.26 -11.41 -5.76
C ASP A 124 1.93 -10.04 -5.57
N LEU A 125 3.21 -10.05 -5.22
CA LEU A 125 3.99 -8.83 -5.01
C LEU A 125 4.19 -8.02 -6.30
N ILE A 126 4.25 -8.66 -7.47
CA ILE A 126 4.36 -7.95 -8.77
C ILE A 126 3.09 -7.17 -9.04
N LEU A 127 1.93 -7.78 -8.78
CA LEU A 127 0.64 -7.08 -8.89
C LEU A 127 0.60 -5.86 -7.97
N GLN A 128 0.98 -6.05 -6.70
CA GLN A 128 0.95 -4.97 -5.72
C GLN A 128 1.86 -3.80 -6.13
N SER A 129 3.11 -4.08 -6.47
CA SER A 129 4.05 -3.03 -6.86
C SER A 129 3.67 -2.37 -8.18
N LEU A 130 3.19 -3.12 -9.18
CA LEU A 130 2.74 -2.55 -10.45
C LEU A 130 1.53 -1.61 -10.25
N PHE A 131 0.51 -2.07 -9.52
CA PHE A 131 -0.68 -1.28 -9.24
C PHE A 131 -0.33 -0.01 -8.46
N LEU A 132 0.49 -0.13 -7.40
CA LEU A 132 0.96 1.01 -6.62
C LEU A 132 1.74 1.98 -7.49
N LYS A 133 2.75 1.50 -8.22
CA LYS A 133 3.59 2.33 -9.10
C LYS A 133 2.74 3.18 -10.04
N ASN A 134 1.91 2.53 -10.86
CA ASN A 134 1.15 3.23 -11.88
C ASN A 134 0.07 4.14 -11.25
N SER A 135 -0.55 3.73 -10.14
CA SER A 135 -1.57 4.56 -9.47
C SER A 135 -0.96 5.82 -8.86
N ILE A 136 0.18 5.68 -8.18
CA ILE A 136 0.90 6.80 -7.57
C ILE A 136 1.41 7.76 -8.64
N ASP A 137 1.94 7.24 -9.75
CA ASP A 137 2.34 8.04 -10.91
C ASP A 137 1.17 8.85 -11.47
N PHE A 138 0.03 8.20 -11.67
CA PHE A 138 -1.19 8.85 -12.13
C PHE A 138 -1.62 9.99 -11.20
N PHE A 139 -1.69 9.74 -9.88
CA PHE A 139 -2.08 10.78 -8.91
C PHE A 139 -1.06 11.89 -8.79
N TYR A 140 0.23 11.57 -8.92
CA TYR A 140 1.31 12.56 -8.88
C TYR A 140 1.19 13.59 -10.03
N ILE A 141 0.89 13.10 -11.24
CA ILE A 141 0.76 13.91 -12.46
C ILE A 141 -0.56 14.70 -12.44
N ASN A 142 -1.68 14.05 -12.14
CA ASN A 142 -3.01 14.65 -12.26
C ASN A 142 -3.46 15.47 -11.04
N SER A 143 -2.67 15.49 -9.95
CA SER A 143 -2.95 16.27 -8.73
C SER A 143 -4.37 16.07 -8.19
N ASN A 144 -4.83 14.82 -8.16
CA ASN A 144 -6.22 14.48 -7.85
C ASN A 144 -6.44 14.18 -6.35
N ASP A 145 -7.36 14.93 -5.74
CA ASP A 145 -7.77 14.83 -4.34
C ASP A 145 -8.37 13.47 -3.95
N ILE A 146 -8.79 12.66 -4.94
CA ILE A 146 -9.39 11.33 -4.75
C ILE A 146 -8.48 10.40 -3.94
N PHE A 147 -7.17 10.60 -4.05
CA PHE A 147 -6.17 9.90 -3.26
C PHE A 147 -6.42 9.92 -1.74
N PHE A 148 -7.07 10.98 -1.22
CA PHE A 148 -7.39 11.13 0.20
C PHE A 148 -8.82 10.72 0.55
N LYS A 149 -9.64 10.33 -0.43
CA LYS A 149 -10.99 9.82 -0.20
C LYS A 149 -10.95 8.36 0.21
N GLY A 150 -11.90 7.95 1.06
CA GLY A 150 -12.12 6.55 1.41
C GLY A 150 -10.94 5.83 2.09
N GLY A 151 -9.88 6.54 2.50
CA GLY A 151 -8.68 5.95 3.09
C GLY A 151 -7.71 5.34 2.08
N ILE A 152 -7.84 5.65 0.77
CA ILE A 152 -6.97 5.13 -0.30
C ILE A 152 -5.49 5.34 0.02
N TYR A 153 -5.11 6.56 0.41
CA TYR A 153 -3.75 6.89 0.85
C TYR A 153 -3.19 5.92 1.89
N PHE A 154 -3.97 5.66 2.95
CA PHE A 154 -3.52 4.81 4.06
C PHE A 154 -3.38 3.35 3.63
N ILE A 155 -4.27 2.87 2.77
CA ILE A 155 -4.19 1.50 2.23
C ILE A 155 -2.90 1.35 1.40
N MET A 156 -2.60 2.30 0.51
CA MET A 156 -1.36 2.25 -0.28
C MET A 156 -0.11 2.33 0.61
N LEU A 157 -0.13 3.22 1.61
CA LEU A 157 0.96 3.35 2.56
C LEU A 157 1.20 2.06 3.33
N GLU A 158 0.13 1.38 3.77
CA GLU A 158 0.19 0.11 4.48
C GLU A 158 0.81 -1.00 3.60
N ILE A 159 0.43 -1.09 2.32
CA ILE A 159 1.01 -2.08 1.40
C ILE A 159 2.52 -1.83 1.25
N ILE A 160 2.94 -0.58 1.00
CA ILE A 160 4.37 -0.23 0.89
C ILE A 160 5.12 -0.55 2.17
N TYR A 161 4.56 -0.16 3.32
CA TYR A 161 5.18 -0.35 4.63
C TYR A 161 5.42 -1.84 4.92
N ASN A 162 4.42 -2.67 4.66
CA ASN A 162 4.48 -4.09 5.00
C ASN A 162 5.34 -4.91 4.03
N ASN A 163 5.34 -4.57 2.74
CA ASN A 163 5.87 -5.46 1.70
C ASN A 163 7.09 -4.92 0.95
N PHE A 164 7.35 -3.61 0.97
CA PHE A 164 8.30 -3.00 0.02
C PHE A 164 9.30 -2.00 0.62
N LEU A 165 9.30 -1.72 1.93
CA LEU A 165 10.26 -0.75 2.51
C LEU A 165 11.74 -1.14 2.35
N ASN A 166 12.02 -2.43 2.17
CA ASN A 166 13.36 -2.93 1.93
C ASN A 166 13.81 -2.81 0.47
N THR A 167 12.90 -2.67 -0.50
CA THR A 167 13.23 -2.51 -1.93
C THR A 167 13.54 -1.06 -2.29
N LEU A 168 14.28 -0.83 -3.38
CA LEU A 168 14.53 0.55 -3.84
C LEU A 168 13.23 1.21 -4.32
N GLY A 169 12.42 0.49 -5.10
CA GLY A 169 11.14 0.98 -5.63
C GLY A 169 10.19 1.37 -4.51
N GLY A 170 10.04 0.55 -3.47
CA GLY A 170 9.14 0.85 -2.35
C GLY A 170 9.54 2.12 -1.59
N ARG A 171 10.85 2.36 -1.38
CA ARG A 171 11.32 3.62 -0.78
C ARG A 171 11.04 4.84 -1.66
N LEU A 172 11.32 4.73 -2.97
CA LEU A 172 11.07 5.81 -3.92
C LEU A 172 9.58 6.20 -3.97
N TYR A 173 8.69 5.19 -4.02
CA TYR A 173 7.26 5.43 -4.08
C TYR A 173 6.65 5.82 -2.74
N TYR A 174 7.23 5.39 -1.61
CA TYR A 174 6.93 5.95 -0.29
C TYR A 174 7.18 7.46 -0.25
N ASP A 175 8.34 7.91 -0.72
CA ASP A 175 8.68 9.34 -0.75
C ASP A 175 7.77 10.11 -1.70
N LYS A 176 7.44 9.53 -2.86
CA LYS A 176 6.49 10.10 -3.82
C LYS A 176 5.10 10.27 -3.20
N LEU A 177 4.62 9.27 -2.46
CA LEU A 177 3.36 9.36 -1.71
C LEU A 177 3.39 10.48 -0.67
N ARG A 178 4.47 10.55 0.12
CA ARG A 178 4.65 11.60 1.12
C ARG A 178 4.65 12.99 0.48
N PHE A 179 5.25 13.14 -0.70
CA PHE A 179 5.22 14.39 -1.44
C PHE A 179 3.81 14.78 -1.90
N ILE A 180 3.02 13.84 -2.43
CA ILE A 180 1.62 14.07 -2.80
C ILE A 180 0.81 14.51 -1.57
N ALA A 181 0.95 13.80 -0.45
CA ALA A 181 0.33 14.16 0.83
C ALA A 181 0.72 15.56 1.28
N GLY A 182 2.01 15.89 1.27
CA GLY A 182 2.50 17.23 1.60
C GLY A 182 1.84 18.31 0.75
N ARG A 183 1.80 18.15 -0.57
CA ARG A 183 1.15 19.11 -1.48
C ARG A 183 -0.33 19.28 -1.17
N TYR A 184 -1.07 18.19 -0.97
CA TYR A 184 -2.50 18.23 -0.66
C TYR A 184 -2.79 18.96 0.65
N PHE A 185 -2.05 18.63 1.72
CA PHE A 185 -2.27 19.28 3.01
C PHE A 185 -1.81 20.75 2.99
N ILE A 186 -0.79 21.10 2.21
CA ILE A 186 -0.37 22.50 2.02
C ILE A 186 -1.40 23.28 1.19
N SER A 187 -1.92 22.73 0.09
CA SER A 187 -2.92 23.41 -0.75
C SER A 187 -4.27 23.55 -0.05
N LYS A 188 -4.63 22.59 0.82
CA LYS A 188 -5.83 22.63 1.67
C LYS A 188 -5.62 23.40 2.97
N LYS A 189 -4.40 23.89 3.28
CA LYS A 189 -4.22 24.92 4.31
C LYS A 189 -4.85 26.21 3.79
N SER A 190 -6.16 26.33 3.93
CA SER A 190 -6.91 27.60 3.83
C SER A 190 -6.72 28.43 5.10
N TYR A 191 -5.54 28.34 5.71
CA TYR A 191 -5.28 28.99 6.98
C TYR A 191 -4.88 30.43 6.72
N SER A 192 -5.89 31.30 6.63
CA SER A 192 -5.74 32.76 6.55
C SER A 192 -5.63 33.42 7.93
N GLY A 193 -5.79 32.65 9.00
CA GLY A 193 -5.67 33.15 10.36
C GLY A 193 -4.21 33.29 10.80
N SER A 194 -3.97 34.06 11.86
CA SER A 194 -2.67 34.16 12.52
C SER A 194 -2.59 33.34 13.81
N ARG A 195 -3.65 32.61 14.19
CA ARG A 195 -3.83 31.81 15.43
C ARG A 195 -4.40 30.37 15.28
N ILE A 196 -3.59 29.36 15.53
CA ILE A 196 -3.96 27.94 15.50
C ILE A 196 -4.48 27.51 16.87
N ALA A 197 -5.65 26.88 16.94
CA ALA A 197 -6.13 26.22 18.15
C ALA A 197 -5.67 24.75 18.18
N LEU A 198 -4.81 24.40 19.14
CA LEU A 198 -4.37 23.02 19.38
C LEU A 198 -5.20 22.41 20.51
N CYS A 199 -6.20 21.60 20.15
CA CYS A 199 -7.06 20.90 21.11
C CYS A 199 -6.50 19.51 21.44
N LEU A 200 -5.92 19.36 22.63
CA LEU A 200 -5.33 18.13 23.10
C LEU A 200 -6.28 17.41 24.06
N ASN A 201 -6.63 16.16 23.76
CA ASN A 201 -7.47 15.33 24.61
C ASN A 201 -6.78 13.99 24.91
N GLY A 202 -6.90 13.50 26.14
CA GLY A 202 -6.46 12.19 26.57
C GLY A 202 -5.61 12.22 27.84
N GLN A 203 -5.06 11.07 28.18
CA GLN A 203 -4.28 10.87 29.40
C GLN A 203 -2.83 11.35 29.23
N LEU A 204 -2.34 12.17 30.16
CA LEU A 204 -0.93 12.60 30.18
C LEU A 204 -0.04 11.41 30.56
N ARG A 205 1.03 11.20 29.80
CA ARG A 205 2.05 10.15 30.02
C ARG A 205 3.37 10.79 30.48
N PRO A 206 4.30 10.03 31.07
CA PRO A 206 5.64 10.52 31.39
C PRO A 206 6.29 11.22 30.18
N GLY A 207 6.79 12.44 30.39
CA GLY A 207 7.36 13.27 29.32
C GLY A 207 6.34 14.02 28.46
N TRP A 208 5.07 14.09 28.88
CA TRP A 208 4.02 14.81 28.14
C TRP A 208 4.36 16.28 27.92
N ARG A 209 5.06 16.95 28.87
CA ARG A 209 5.44 18.37 28.75
C ARG A 209 6.33 18.59 27.52
N ASP A 210 7.36 17.76 27.38
CA ASP A 210 8.27 17.82 26.24
C ASP A 210 7.57 17.44 24.94
N SER A 211 6.64 16.47 25.00
CA SER A 211 5.84 16.05 23.85
C SER A 211 4.90 17.15 23.36
N ILE A 212 4.21 17.84 24.28
CA ILE A 212 3.35 18.98 23.97
C ILE A 212 4.19 20.14 23.44
N LYS A 213 5.36 20.40 24.04
CA LYS A 213 6.28 21.44 23.57
C LYS A 213 6.77 21.16 22.15
N ALA A 214 7.24 19.94 21.88
CA ALA A 214 7.67 19.53 20.54
C ALA A 214 6.52 19.62 19.52
N LEU A 215 5.30 19.29 19.94
CA LEU A 215 4.12 19.44 19.11
C LEU A 215 3.87 20.91 18.78
N ILE A 216 3.85 21.81 19.78
CA ILE A 216 3.73 23.27 19.59
C ILE A 216 4.83 23.79 18.65
N ASP A 217 6.09 23.43 18.90
CA ASP A 217 7.24 23.85 18.10
C ASP A 217 7.08 23.42 16.64
N SER A 218 6.54 22.22 16.39
CA SER A 218 6.27 21.72 15.03
C SER A 218 5.24 22.54 14.26
N PHE A 219 4.34 23.24 14.95
CA PHE A 219 3.33 24.12 14.33
C PHE A 219 3.72 25.61 14.37
N SER A 220 4.81 26.00 15.04
CA SER A 220 5.18 27.41 15.27
C SER A 220 5.37 28.21 13.96
N HIS A 221 5.81 27.55 12.90
CA HIS A 221 5.95 28.12 11.56
C HIS A 221 4.62 28.50 10.89
N LEU A 222 3.48 28.14 11.48
CA LEU A 222 2.13 28.33 10.91
C LEU A 222 1.34 29.45 11.57
N GLY A 223 1.90 30.10 12.60
CA GLY A 223 1.30 31.24 13.30
C GLY A 223 1.37 31.12 14.81
N ASN A 224 0.69 32.03 15.50
CA ASN A 224 0.51 31.93 16.95
C ASN A 224 -0.33 30.69 17.28
N ILE A 225 -0.08 30.03 18.40
CA ILE A 225 -0.78 28.80 18.77
C ILE A 225 -1.45 29.03 20.13
N ASP A 226 -2.76 28.86 20.16
CA ASP A 226 -3.57 28.78 21.38
C ASP A 226 -3.75 27.29 21.71
N VAL A 227 -3.31 26.84 22.88
CA VAL A 227 -3.37 25.42 23.28
C VAL A 227 -4.51 25.20 24.27
N PHE A 228 -5.43 24.32 23.92
CA PHE A 228 -6.56 23.91 24.76
C PHE A 228 -6.32 22.46 25.18
N LEU A 229 -5.99 22.25 26.46
CA LEU A 229 -5.76 20.92 27.01
C LEU A 229 -7.00 20.47 27.78
N TYR A 230 -7.68 19.44 27.25
CA TYR A 230 -8.71 18.69 27.96
C TYR A 230 -8.15 17.33 28.35
N SER A 231 -7.49 17.27 29.50
CA SER A 231 -6.83 16.06 29.97
C SER A 231 -7.38 15.60 31.32
N TRP A 232 -7.03 14.38 31.70
CA TRP A 232 -7.22 13.91 33.06
C TRP A 232 -6.39 14.79 34.00
N ASP A 233 -6.89 14.98 35.21
CA ASP A 233 -6.27 15.76 36.28
C ASP A 233 -4.97 15.16 36.83
N THR A 234 -4.65 13.94 36.41
CA THR A 234 -3.52 13.15 36.90
C THR A 234 -2.69 12.58 35.75
N GLU A 235 -1.36 12.60 35.94
CA GLU A 235 -0.44 11.89 35.06
C GLU A 235 -0.59 10.39 35.26
N SER A 236 -0.73 9.65 34.16
CA SER A 236 -0.70 8.21 34.20
C SER A 236 0.72 7.73 34.37
N LEU A 237 1.04 7.33 35.59
CA LEU A 237 2.30 6.66 35.89
C LEU A 237 2.26 5.17 35.54
N TRP A 238 1.17 4.69 34.93
CA TRP A 238 1.03 3.28 34.58
C TRP A 238 1.82 2.97 33.29
N PRO A 239 2.81 2.06 33.35
CA PRO A 239 3.31 1.44 32.15
C PRO A 239 2.21 0.51 31.66
N GLY A 240 1.32 1.01 30.80
CA GLY A 240 0.41 0.15 30.07
C GLY A 240 1.25 -0.85 29.27
N VAL A 241 1.45 -2.05 29.79
CA VAL A 241 2.17 -3.12 29.07
C VAL A 241 1.37 -3.60 27.85
N GLY A 242 0.15 -3.12 27.69
CA GLY A 242 -0.58 -3.07 26.43
C GLY A 242 -1.61 -1.95 26.50
N GLY A 243 -1.84 -1.23 25.40
CA GLY A 243 -3.10 -0.50 25.26
C GLY A 243 -4.30 -1.47 25.19
N ASN A 244 -5.39 -1.07 24.54
CA ASN A 244 -6.58 -1.92 24.28
C ASN A 244 -6.33 -3.16 23.39
N GLY A 245 -5.08 -3.61 23.21
CA GLY A 245 -4.72 -4.74 22.37
C GLY A 245 -3.78 -5.73 23.07
N ILE A 246 -3.36 -6.72 22.28
CA ILE A 246 -2.32 -7.69 22.63
C ILE A 246 -1.07 -6.92 23.11
N GLY A 247 -0.63 -7.17 24.37
CA GLY A 247 0.43 -6.41 25.04
C GLY A 247 1.72 -6.25 24.22
N TRP A 248 2.49 -5.19 24.50
CA TRP A 248 3.71 -4.79 23.80
C TRP A 248 4.70 -5.96 23.64
N ILE A 249 4.88 -6.76 24.68
CA ILE A 249 5.73 -7.98 24.64
C ILE A 249 5.19 -8.99 23.62
N ARG A 250 3.88 -9.21 23.57
CA ARG A 250 3.26 -10.14 22.60
C ARG A 250 3.30 -9.62 21.16
N ARG A 251 3.41 -8.31 20.96
CA ARG A 251 3.54 -7.68 19.63
C ARG A 251 4.95 -7.75 19.08
N PHE A 252 5.95 -7.47 19.91
CA PHE A 252 7.32 -7.27 19.43
C PHE A 252 8.28 -8.40 19.79
N PHE A 253 7.93 -9.25 20.76
CA PHE A 253 8.85 -10.22 21.35
C PHE A 253 8.24 -11.62 21.45
N ARG A 254 7.52 -12.06 20.40
CA ARG A 254 6.87 -13.39 20.32
C ARG A 254 7.73 -14.57 20.80
N PRO A 255 9.04 -14.66 20.51
CA PRO A 255 9.86 -15.81 20.93
C PRO A 255 10.05 -15.93 22.45
N ILE A 256 9.89 -14.86 23.23
CA ILE A 256 10.14 -14.84 24.67
C ILE A 256 8.87 -14.75 25.51
N VAL A 257 7.69 -14.62 24.89
CA VAL A 257 6.39 -14.46 25.58
C VAL A 257 6.16 -15.57 26.61
N SER A 258 6.55 -16.81 26.31
CA SER A 258 6.40 -17.96 27.21
C SER A 258 7.32 -17.92 28.45
N LYS A 259 8.33 -17.04 28.44
CA LYS A 259 9.30 -16.84 29.53
C LYS A 259 9.08 -15.54 30.30
N CYS A 260 8.17 -14.67 29.82
CA CYS A 260 7.90 -13.40 30.48
C CYS A 260 6.97 -13.58 31.69
N PRO A 261 7.18 -12.82 32.77
CA PRO A 261 6.24 -12.73 33.89
C PRO A 261 4.81 -12.45 33.41
N SER A 262 3.84 -13.10 34.04
CA SER A 262 2.42 -13.04 33.63
C SER A 262 1.86 -11.61 33.66
N GLU A 263 2.47 -10.77 34.50
CA GLU A 263 2.19 -9.36 34.74
C GLU A 263 2.57 -8.47 33.55
N LEU A 264 3.51 -8.91 32.72
CA LEU A 264 4.00 -8.14 31.57
C LEU A 264 3.36 -8.58 30.25
N ILE A 265 2.54 -9.64 30.27
CA ILE A 265 1.88 -10.22 29.10
C ILE A 265 0.34 -10.18 29.20
N MET A 266 -0.20 -9.58 30.27
CA MET A 266 -1.64 -9.44 30.47
C MET A 266 -2.25 -8.34 29.57
N SER A 267 -3.50 -8.55 29.19
CA SER A 267 -4.33 -7.53 28.53
C SER A 267 -4.97 -6.59 29.56
N ASN A 268 -5.43 -5.41 29.13
CA ASN A 268 -6.18 -4.48 29.99
C ASN A 268 -7.43 -5.11 30.65
N ILE A 269 -8.04 -6.10 29.98
CA ILE A 269 -9.21 -6.85 30.50
C ILE A 269 -8.80 -7.77 31.65
N GLU A 270 -7.60 -8.35 31.59
CA GLU A 270 -7.07 -9.22 32.65
C GLU A 270 -6.48 -8.41 33.81
N PHE A 271 -5.97 -7.20 33.51
CA PHE A 271 -5.44 -6.28 34.49
C PHE A 271 -6.50 -5.88 35.52
N SER A 272 -7.67 -5.42 35.07
CA SER A 272 -8.78 -5.01 35.97
C SER A 272 -9.34 -6.17 36.81
N LYS A 273 -9.22 -7.41 36.34
CA LYS A 273 -9.61 -8.61 37.10
C LYS A 273 -8.60 -8.99 38.17
N LYS A 274 -7.30 -8.79 37.93
CA LYS A 274 -6.23 -9.19 38.85
C LYS A 274 -5.84 -8.08 39.83
N PHE A 275 -6.10 -6.82 39.49
CA PHE A 275 -5.82 -5.65 40.32
C PHE A 275 -7.09 -4.77 40.43
N PRO A 276 -8.15 -5.23 41.11
CA PRO A 276 -9.43 -4.53 41.14
C PRO A 276 -9.43 -3.23 41.96
N ASN A 277 -8.37 -3.00 42.75
CA ASN A 277 -8.22 -1.84 43.64
C ASN A 277 -7.16 -0.84 43.13
N VAL A 278 -6.79 -0.97 41.86
CA VAL A 278 -5.84 -0.11 41.15
C VAL A 278 -6.60 0.73 40.13
#